data_AF-A0A0M0JY53-F1
#
_entry.id   AF-A0A0M0JY53-F1
#
_cell.length_a   1.000
_cell.length_b   1.000
_cell.length_c   1.000
_cell.angle_alpha   90.00
_cell.angle_beta   90.00
_cell.angle_gamma   90.00
#
_symmetry.space_group_name_H-M   'P 1'
#
loop_
_entity.id
_entity.type
_entity.pdbx_description
1 polymer ?
#
loop_
_entity_poly.entity_id
_entity_poly.type
_entity_poly.pdbx_seq_one_letter_code
_entity_poly.pdbx_strand_id
1 'polypeptide(L)'
;DEDVAAAQRSVRRYRGLLSGDFPTAEWIIVHSEVELLITFASHVELLITFAKLVRTVDADMLIGWDVRQASIGFLIDRANVLGIEPPLIRQLGRTPDKSSPNEVMEDQWGALVASGIKIIGRVLINLWRCARAELQLTSYTLEHVAAKVLNERVPLFSHKTLTGWWTAKDDVGGAVVGGAVVGGAVAGSGAVGGAVVGAQLGRPVGAPRRDDARVRVLRHFGRRATLTLRIADAMETIARTSELARVFGIDFHSAHHSALGIDFHSVITRGSQYRVESMLLRLCRTQDFVLASPDKKQVAEQDSLTCLPLIMEPEGRLYTSPVVVLDFRSLYPSVIIAYNYCYSTCLGPIDGIRRTLDAGMGGMGGD
;
A
#
# COMPACT_ATOMS: atom_id res chain seq x y z
N ASP A 1 -21.93 -23.38 4.87
CA ASP A 1 -21.63 -24.17 6.09
C ASP A 1 -20.14 -24.38 6.34
N GLU A 2 -19.32 -24.74 5.34
CA GLU A 2 -17.87 -24.91 5.55
C GLU A 2 -17.14 -23.62 5.94
N ASP A 3 -17.45 -22.48 5.30
CA ASP A 3 -16.83 -21.18 5.63
C ASP A 3 -17.17 -20.71 7.05
N VAL A 4 -18.40 -20.98 7.50
CA VAL A 4 -18.86 -20.66 8.85
C VAL A 4 -18.14 -21.54 9.88
N ALA A 5 -17.96 -22.83 9.58
CA ALA A 5 -17.21 -23.75 10.44
C ALA A 5 -15.70 -23.45 10.49
N ALA A 6 -15.12 -22.91 9.41
CA ALA A 6 -13.73 -22.45 9.36
C ALA A 6 -13.54 -21.17 10.19
N ALA A 7 -14.44 -20.19 10.02
CA ALA A 7 -14.46 -18.96 10.82
C ALA A 7 -14.63 -19.27 12.32
N GLN A 8 -15.56 -20.16 12.69
CA GLN A 8 -15.75 -20.59 14.08
C GLN A 8 -14.53 -21.32 14.67
N ARG A 9 -13.78 -22.08 13.86
CA ARG A 9 -12.53 -22.73 14.26
C ARG A 9 -11.42 -21.70 14.50
N SER A 10 -11.26 -20.72 13.60
CA SER A 10 -10.33 -19.60 13.78
C SER A 10 -10.67 -18.80 15.05
N VAL A 11 -11.95 -18.47 15.27
CA VAL A 11 -12.43 -17.78 16.48
C VAL A 11 -12.11 -18.57 17.76
N ARG A 12 -12.31 -19.91 17.77
CA ARG A 12 -11.91 -20.76 18.91
C ARG A 12 -10.40 -20.79 19.14
N ARG A 13 -9.59 -20.76 18.07
CA ARG A 13 -8.13 -20.72 18.15
C ARG A 13 -7.63 -19.43 18.80
N TYR A 14 -8.19 -18.28 18.40
CA TYR A 14 -7.85 -16.99 19.02
C TYR A 14 -8.41 -16.86 20.44
N ARG A 15 -9.56 -17.47 20.75
CA ARG A 15 -10.14 -17.50 22.11
C ARG A 15 -9.20 -18.13 23.14
N GLY A 16 -8.50 -19.22 22.81
CA GLY A 16 -7.51 -19.83 23.70
C GLY A 16 -6.22 -19.01 23.85
N LEU A 17 -5.88 -18.21 22.83
CA LEU A 17 -4.70 -17.33 22.85
C LEU A 17 -4.94 -16.05 23.68
N LEU A 18 -6.19 -15.57 23.74
CA LEU A 18 -6.55 -14.28 24.33
C LEU A 18 -7.12 -14.38 25.75
N SER A 19 -7.55 -15.57 26.20
CA SER A 19 -8.19 -15.73 27.52
C SER A 19 -7.23 -15.61 28.71
N GLY A 20 -5.91 -15.65 28.49
CA GLY A 20 -4.91 -15.49 29.55
C GLY A 20 -4.55 -14.03 29.87
N ASP A 21 -4.63 -13.14 28.88
CA ASP A 21 -4.05 -11.79 28.94
C ASP A 21 -5.09 -10.65 28.89
N PHE A 22 -6.36 -10.94 28.59
CA PHE A 22 -7.39 -9.90 28.32
C PHE A 22 -8.69 -10.13 29.13
N PRO A 23 -8.80 -9.59 30.35
CA PRO A 23 -9.92 -9.87 31.26
C PRO A 23 -11.25 -9.17 30.94
N THR A 24 -11.27 -8.19 30.02
CA THR A 24 -12.47 -7.38 29.66
C THR A 24 -12.85 -7.51 28.18
N ALA A 25 -12.93 -8.75 27.69
CA ALA A 25 -13.31 -9.04 26.32
C ALA A 25 -14.82 -9.36 26.23
N GLU A 26 -15.57 -8.55 25.49
CA GLU A 26 -16.98 -8.76 25.19
C GLU A 26 -17.16 -9.17 23.72
N TRP A 27 -18.01 -10.14 23.45
CA TRP A 27 -18.25 -10.62 22.09
C TRP A 27 -19.42 -9.85 21.47
N ILE A 28 -19.24 -9.32 20.26
CA ILE A 28 -20.30 -8.61 19.52
C ILE A 28 -20.50 -9.28 18.17
N ILE A 29 -21.76 -9.53 17.82
CA ILE A 29 -22.13 -10.05 16.49
C ILE A 29 -22.28 -8.87 15.54
N VAL A 30 -21.46 -8.83 14.48
CA VAL A 30 -21.52 -7.82 13.43
C VAL A 30 -21.76 -8.54 12.10
N HIS A 31 -22.93 -8.34 11.49
CA HIS A 31 -23.26 -8.88 10.16
C HIS A 31 -22.95 -10.38 9.99
N SER A 32 -23.39 -11.22 10.93
CA SER A 32 -23.19 -12.68 10.90
C SER A 32 -21.75 -13.16 11.15
N GLU A 33 -20.79 -12.26 11.34
CA GLU A 33 -19.45 -12.56 11.85
C GLU A 33 -19.35 -12.19 13.33
N VAL A 34 -18.75 -13.09 14.12
CA VAL A 34 -18.54 -12.88 15.56
C VAL A 34 -17.23 -12.11 15.72
N GLU A 35 -17.32 -10.81 16.01
CA GLU A 35 -16.16 -9.97 16.28
C GLU A 35 -15.89 -9.95 17.80
N LEU A 36 -14.63 -10.05 18.19
CA LEU A 36 -14.19 -9.89 19.57
C LEU A 36 -13.96 -8.40 19.85
N LEU A 37 -14.75 -7.80 20.74
CA LEU A 37 -14.50 -6.45 21.20
C LEU A 37 -13.70 -6.49 22.51
N ILE A 38 -12.52 -5.90 22.50
CA ILE A 38 -11.74 -5.68 23.72
C ILE A 38 -11.74 -4.19 24.01
N THR A 39 -12.30 -3.79 25.15
CA THR A 39 -12.35 -2.40 25.58
C THR A 39 -11.18 -2.09 26.51
N PHE A 40 -10.54 -0.94 26.30
CA PHE A 40 -9.43 -0.46 27.13
C PHE A 40 -9.80 0.88 27.75
N ALA A 41 -9.35 1.12 28.98
CA ALA A 41 -9.56 2.39 29.67
C ALA A 41 -8.53 3.46 29.21
N SER A 42 -7.34 3.03 28.78
CA SER A 42 -6.25 3.91 28.38
C SER A 42 -5.80 3.66 26.93
N HIS A 43 -5.46 4.74 26.22
CA HIS A 43 -4.83 4.66 24.90
C HIS A 43 -3.47 3.94 24.95
N VAL A 44 -2.74 4.06 26.06
CA VAL A 44 -1.43 3.40 26.23
C VAL A 44 -1.60 1.89 26.30
N GLU A 45 -2.55 1.41 27.09
CA GLU A 45 -2.89 -0.01 27.20
C GLU A 45 -3.35 -0.58 25.87
N LEU A 46 -4.15 0.18 25.11
CA LEU A 46 -4.62 -0.21 23.78
C LEU A 46 -3.45 -0.41 22.82
N LEU A 47 -2.49 0.53 22.77
CA LEU A 47 -1.36 0.46 21.84
C LEU A 47 -0.38 -0.67 22.19
N ILE A 48 -0.08 -0.85 23.48
CA ILE A 48 0.77 -1.95 23.96
C ILE A 48 0.08 -3.30 23.67
N THR A 49 -1.22 -3.38 23.94
CA THR A 49 -2.02 -4.58 23.64
C THR A 49 -2.08 -4.87 22.15
N PHE A 50 -2.22 -3.85 21.31
CA PHE A 50 -2.18 -4.00 19.86
C PHE A 50 -0.84 -4.58 19.39
N ALA A 51 0.29 -4.06 19.89
CA ALA A 51 1.60 -4.61 19.56
C ALA A 51 1.77 -6.05 20.04
N LYS A 52 1.30 -6.36 21.25
CA LYS A 52 1.26 -7.74 21.77
C LYS A 52 0.42 -8.65 20.86
N LEU A 53 -0.77 -8.22 20.46
CA LEU A 53 -1.65 -8.98 19.57
C LEU A 53 -0.98 -9.29 18.22
N VAL A 54 -0.33 -8.31 17.60
CA VAL A 54 0.39 -8.54 16.34
C VAL A 54 1.51 -9.56 16.51
N ARG A 55 2.21 -9.54 17.66
CA ARG A 55 3.25 -10.52 17.98
C ARG A 55 2.71 -11.91 18.32
N THR A 56 1.57 -12.01 19.01
CA THR A 56 0.97 -13.31 19.35
C THR A 56 0.34 -13.99 18.15
N VAL A 57 -0.27 -13.21 17.25
CA VAL A 57 -0.76 -13.72 15.95
C VAL A 57 0.42 -14.05 15.01
N ASP A 58 1.54 -13.36 15.18
CA ASP A 58 2.74 -13.40 14.34
C ASP A 58 2.47 -13.23 12.83
N ALA A 59 1.74 -12.16 12.48
CA ALA A 59 1.41 -11.87 11.09
C ALA A 59 2.66 -11.54 10.23
N ASP A 60 2.92 -12.31 9.17
CA ASP A 60 4.03 -12.06 8.24
C ASP A 60 3.89 -10.73 7.49
N MET A 61 2.64 -10.36 7.16
CA MET A 61 2.31 -9.19 6.35
C MET A 61 1.26 -8.32 7.03
N LEU A 62 1.48 -7.01 7.03
CA LEU A 62 0.52 -6.01 7.48
C LEU A 62 0.06 -5.20 6.27
N ILE A 63 -1.24 -5.27 5.97
CA ILE A 63 -1.85 -4.62 4.81
C ILE A 63 -2.76 -3.50 5.31
N GLY A 64 -2.63 -2.31 4.74
CA GLY A 64 -3.53 -1.19 5.01
C GLY A 64 -3.82 -0.40 3.74
N TRP A 65 -4.98 0.26 3.69
CA TRP A 65 -5.31 1.12 2.56
C TRP A 65 -4.29 2.25 2.45
N ASP A 66 -4.16 3.06 3.52
CA ASP A 66 -3.13 4.08 3.71
C ASP A 66 -2.39 3.86 5.04
N VAL A 67 -1.24 3.20 4.94
CA VAL A 67 -0.44 2.76 6.09
C VAL A 67 0.21 3.93 6.83
N ARG A 68 0.55 5.03 6.14
CA ARG A 68 1.31 6.13 6.74
C ARG A 68 0.43 7.09 7.51
N GLN A 69 -0.56 7.71 6.85
CA GLN A 69 -1.29 8.82 7.47
C GLN A 69 -2.49 8.37 8.30
N ALA A 70 -3.15 7.27 7.93
CA ALA A 70 -4.43 6.88 8.51
C ALA A 70 -4.41 5.56 9.31
N SER A 71 -3.26 4.90 9.43
CA SER A 71 -3.13 3.57 10.03
C SER A 71 -1.88 3.45 10.92
N ILE A 72 -0.97 2.50 10.64
CA ILE A 72 0.19 2.20 11.48
C ILE A 72 1.07 3.43 11.75
N GLY A 73 1.29 4.29 10.75
CA GLY A 73 2.10 5.51 10.95
C GLY A 73 1.48 6.44 11.97
N PHE A 74 0.17 6.68 11.91
CA PHE A 74 -0.55 7.45 12.93
C PHE A 74 -0.42 6.82 14.33
N LEU A 75 -0.49 5.49 14.44
CA LEU A 75 -0.31 4.81 15.73
C LEU A 75 1.10 4.98 16.28
N ILE A 76 2.12 4.94 15.42
CA ILE A 76 3.52 5.16 15.79
C ILE A 76 3.72 6.60 16.27
N ASP A 77 3.25 7.58 15.50
CA ASP A 77 3.35 9.00 15.88
C ASP A 77 2.63 9.27 17.20
N ARG A 78 1.46 8.65 17.40
CA ARG A 78 0.69 8.78 18.63
C ARG A 78 1.41 8.13 19.82
N ALA A 79 2.03 6.97 19.63
CA ALA A 79 2.81 6.29 20.67
C ALA A 79 4.03 7.12 21.11
N ASN A 80 4.69 7.78 20.15
CA ASN A 80 5.82 8.67 20.42
C ASN A 80 5.37 9.87 21.28
N VAL A 81 4.23 10.49 20.96
CA VAL A 81 3.65 11.59 21.76
C VAL A 81 3.24 11.13 23.17
N LEU A 82 2.79 9.88 23.32
CA LEU A 82 2.44 9.30 24.61
C LEU A 82 3.65 8.81 25.43
N GLY A 83 4.86 8.87 24.86
CA GLY A 83 6.09 8.44 25.54
C GLY A 83 6.15 6.93 25.79
N ILE A 84 5.59 6.11 24.91
CA ILE A 84 5.62 4.65 25.06
C ILE A 84 7.01 4.13 24.73
N GLU A 85 7.70 3.57 25.73
CA GLU A 85 9.00 2.92 25.58
C GLU A 85 8.88 1.39 25.80
N PRO A 86 9.56 0.58 24.97
CA PRO A 86 10.31 0.92 23.75
C PRO A 86 9.37 1.41 22.62
N PRO A 87 9.87 2.11 21.58
CA PRO A 87 9.04 2.67 20.50
C PRO A 87 8.09 1.63 19.87
N LEU A 88 6.86 2.05 19.51
CA LEU A 88 5.83 1.13 19.01
C LEU A 88 6.28 0.37 17.75
N ILE A 89 7.00 1.04 16.84
CA ILE A 89 7.54 0.41 15.62
C ILE A 89 8.44 -0.80 15.94
N ARG A 90 9.18 -0.73 17.04
CA ARG A 90 10.07 -1.79 17.52
C ARG A 90 9.28 -2.89 18.22
N GLN A 91 8.25 -2.52 18.99
CA GLN A 91 7.32 -3.48 19.58
C GLN A 91 6.53 -4.28 18.53
N LEU A 92 6.25 -3.70 17.36
CA LEU A 92 5.59 -4.40 16.25
C LEU A 92 6.53 -5.35 15.49
N GLY A 93 7.85 -5.15 15.59
CA GLY A 93 8.86 -5.99 14.95
C GLY A 93 8.99 -7.39 15.57
N ARG A 94 9.64 -8.29 14.83
CA ARG A 94 10.00 -9.64 15.34
C ARG A 94 11.22 -9.63 16.28
N THR A 95 12.02 -8.56 16.24
CA THR A 95 13.20 -8.38 17.10
C THR A 95 13.08 -7.09 17.92
N PRO A 96 12.29 -7.11 19.01
CA PRO A 96 12.06 -5.92 19.84
C PRO A 96 13.27 -5.50 20.67
N ASP A 97 14.39 -6.23 20.64
CA ASP A 97 15.61 -5.91 21.40
C ASP A 97 16.67 -5.16 20.57
N LYS A 98 16.56 -5.16 19.25
CA LYS A 98 17.50 -4.49 18.35
C LYS A 98 16.92 -3.17 17.89
N SER A 99 17.60 -2.07 18.21
CA SER A 99 17.29 -0.78 17.59
C SER A 99 17.65 -0.81 16.11
N SER A 100 16.81 -0.22 15.28
CA SER A 100 17.05 -0.07 13.85
C SER A 100 17.30 1.39 13.49
N PRO A 101 18.25 1.70 12.58
CA PRO A 101 18.41 3.06 12.06
C PRO A 101 17.12 3.62 11.42
N ASN A 102 16.24 2.74 10.96
CA ASN A 102 14.95 3.09 10.36
C ASN A 102 13.89 3.50 11.40
N GLU A 103 14.19 3.46 12.71
CA GLU A 103 13.31 3.99 13.76
C GLU A 103 13.27 5.52 13.78
N VAL A 104 14.33 6.16 13.29
CA VAL A 104 14.51 7.63 13.31
C VAL A 104 14.49 8.22 11.90
N MET A 105 14.73 7.39 10.88
CA MET A 105 14.96 7.88 9.53
C MET A 105 13.65 8.17 8.80
N GLU A 106 13.40 9.46 8.58
CA GLU A 106 12.43 9.96 7.61
C GLU A 106 12.97 9.67 6.20
N ASP A 107 12.86 8.41 5.75
CA ASP A 107 13.24 8.00 4.41
C ASP A 107 12.33 8.72 3.40
N GLN A 108 12.75 9.88 2.91
CA GLN A 108 12.00 10.70 1.96
C GLN A 108 11.66 9.94 0.67
N TRP A 109 12.52 9.00 0.25
CA TRP A 109 12.28 8.19 -0.94
C TRP A 109 11.26 7.08 -0.65
N GLY A 110 11.41 6.36 0.47
CA GLY A 110 10.37 5.46 0.98
C GLY A 110 9.05 6.18 1.26
N ALA A 111 9.12 7.46 1.60
CA ALA A 111 7.97 8.32 1.77
C ALA A 111 7.22 8.52 0.45
N LEU A 112 7.94 8.77 -0.63
CA LEU A 112 7.37 9.06 -1.95
C LEU A 112 6.99 7.81 -2.74
N VAL A 113 7.68 6.68 -2.54
CA VAL A 113 7.55 5.46 -3.38
C VAL A 113 6.89 4.28 -2.64
N ALA A 114 7.03 4.20 -1.31
CA ALA A 114 6.55 3.07 -0.48
C ALA A 114 5.68 3.50 0.72
N SER A 115 5.56 2.65 1.75
CA SER A 115 4.97 3.01 3.05
C SER A 115 5.86 3.94 3.87
N GLY A 116 7.17 4.01 3.61
CA GLY A 116 8.14 4.81 4.37
C GLY A 116 8.35 4.34 5.82
N ILE A 117 7.62 3.29 6.23
CA ILE A 117 7.67 2.67 7.55
C ILE A 117 8.16 1.25 7.35
N LYS A 118 9.27 0.91 8.01
CA LYS A 118 9.87 -0.42 7.95
C LYS A 118 9.82 -1.10 9.32
N ILE A 119 9.04 -2.17 9.42
CA ILE A 119 8.97 -3.00 10.62
C ILE A 119 9.86 -4.23 10.40
N ILE A 120 10.81 -4.47 11.30
CA ILE A 120 11.76 -5.57 11.14
C ILE A 120 11.03 -6.91 11.23
N GLY A 121 11.26 -7.78 10.24
CA GLY A 121 10.72 -9.14 10.18
C GLY A 121 9.28 -9.23 9.69
N ARG A 122 8.66 -8.11 9.29
CA ARG A 122 7.29 -8.08 8.73
C ARG A 122 7.23 -7.24 7.46
N VAL A 123 6.39 -7.64 6.51
CA VAL A 123 6.18 -6.90 5.26
C VAL A 123 5.01 -5.93 5.43
N LEU A 124 5.20 -4.65 5.12
CA LEU A 124 4.12 -3.66 5.11
C LEU A 124 3.69 -3.40 3.67
N ILE A 125 2.40 -3.58 3.39
CA ILE A 125 1.81 -3.27 2.09
C ILE A 125 0.88 -2.07 2.22
N ASN A 126 1.20 -1.02 1.47
CA ASN A 126 0.36 0.15 1.33
C ASN A 126 -0.51 0.01 0.06
N LEU A 127 -1.75 -0.45 0.24
CA LEU A 127 -2.55 -0.97 -0.87
C LEU A 127 -2.98 0.11 -1.87
N TRP A 128 -3.20 1.36 -1.43
CA TRP A 128 -3.54 2.43 -2.38
C TRP A 128 -2.43 2.67 -3.43
N ARG A 129 -1.17 2.40 -3.06
CA ARG A 129 -0.02 2.50 -3.99
C ARG A 129 0.02 1.34 -4.97
N CYS A 130 -0.27 0.13 -4.51
CA CYS A 130 -0.45 -1.03 -5.39
C CYS A 130 -1.59 -0.76 -6.38
N ALA A 131 -2.73 -0.25 -5.90
CA ALA A 131 -3.86 0.14 -6.75
C ALA A 131 -3.47 1.22 -7.76
N ARG A 132 -2.67 2.21 -7.38
CA ARG A 132 -2.18 3.25 -8.30
C ARG A 132 -1.19 2.75 -9.35
N ALA A 133 -0.37 1.76 -9.01
CA ALA A 133 0.56 1.17 -9.95
C ALA A 133 -0.15 0.34 -11.03
N GLU A 134 -1.31 -0.23 -10.69
CA GLU A 134 -2.00 -1.20 -11.55
C GLU A 134 -3.24 -0.64 -12.26
N LEU A 135 -4.00 0.22 -11.59
CA LEU A 135 -5.25 0.77 -12.10
C LEU A 135 -5.02 2.19 -12.63
N GLN A 136 -5.69 2.56 -13.72
CA GLN A 136 -5.68 3.91 -14.27
C GLN A 136 -6.99 4.61 -13.90
N LEU A 137 -7.06 5.15 -12.68
CA LEU A 137 -8.23 5.84 -12.14
C LEU A 137 -7.96 7.33 -11.93
N THR A 138 -9.04 8.13 -11.99
CA THR A 138 -8.98 9.57 -11.71
C THR A 138 -8.81 9.87 -10.21
N SER A 139 -9.31 8.99 -9.35
CA SER A 139 -9.21 9.10 -7.89
C SER A 139 -8.98 7.73 -7.28
N TYR A 140 -8.09 7.66 -6.28
CA TYR A 140 -7.69 6.43 -5.58
C TYR A 140 -8.19 6.40 -4.13
N THR A 141 -9.38 6.96 -3.87
CA THR A 141 -10.03 6.74 -2.58
C THR A 141 -10.48 5.29 -2.45
N LEU A 142 -10.52 4.77 -1.22
CA LEU A 142 -10.93 3.38 -0.95
C LEU A 142 -12.29 3.07 -1.58
N GLU A 143 -13.23 4.00 -1.52
CA GLU A 143 -14.60 3.83 -2.01
C GLU A 143 -14.65 3.78 -3.54
N HIS A 144 -13.81 4.57 -4.22
CA HIS A 144 -13.77 4.58 -5.67
C HIS A 144 -13.10 3.30 -6.20
N VAL A 145 -12.00 2.87 -5.58
CA VAL A 145 -11.34 1.62 -5.95
C VAL A 145 -12.22 0.42 -5.62
N ALA A 146 -12.90 0.39 -4.46
CA ALA A 146 -13.87 -0.64 -4.12
C ALA A 146 -15.01 -0.72 -5.16
N ALA A 147 -15.55 0.42 -5.59
CA ALA A 147 -16.58 0.45 -6.62
C ALA A 147 -16.09 -0.05 -7.97
N LYS A 148 -14.80 0.12 -8.31
CA LYS A 148 -14.24 -0.31 -9.59
C LYS A 148 -13.79 -1.77 -9.59
N VAL A 149 -13.16 -2.23 -8.51
CA VAL A 149 -12.57 -3.57 -8.40
C VAL A 149 -13.59 -4.59 -7.92
N LEU A 150 -14.38 -4.25 -6.91
CA LEU A 150 -15.35 -5.16 -6.28
C LEU A 150 -16.78 -4.94 -6.77
N ASN A 151 -17.03 -3.95 -7.63
CA ASN A 151 -18.37 -3.51 -8.04
C ASN A 151 -19.30 -3.16 -6.85
N GLU A 152 -18.72 -2.74 -5.72
CA GLU A 152 -19.46 -2.45 -4.48
C GLU A 152 -19.41 -0.96 -4.15
N ARG A 153 -20.58 -0.32 -3.96
CA ARG A 153 -20.67 1.06 -3.50
C ARG A 153 -20.67 1.12 -1.98
N VAL A 154 -19.70 1.84 -1.41
CA VAL A 154 -19.50 1.95 0.03
C VAL A 154 -19.72 3.41 0.45
N PRO A 155 -20.49 3.67 1.53
CA PRO A 155 -20.71 5.03 2.01
C PRO A 155 -19.45 5.59 2.67
N LEU A 156 -19.12 6.84 2.34
CA LEU A 156 -18.10 7.63 3.04
C LEU A 156 -18.80 8.59 4.01
N PHE A 157 -18.45 8.50 5.29
CA PHE A 157 -18.94 9.42 6.31
C PHE A 157 -17.86 10.44 6.67
N SER A 158 -18.27 11.69 6.94
CA SER A 158 -17.34 12.72 7.38
C SER A 158 -16.78 12.41 8.78
N HIS A 159 -15.54 12.82 9.05
CA HIS A 159 -14.93 12.66 10.37
C HIS A 159 -15.78 13.29 11.49
N LYS A 160 -16.42 14.44 11.22
CA LYS A 160 -17.34 15.09 12.18
C LYS A 160 -18.53 14.20 12.53
N THR A 161 -19.11 13.53 11.54
CA THR A 161 -20.22 12.59 11.74
C THR A 161 -19.78 11.39 12.57
N LEU A 162 -18.62 10.80 12.24
CA LEU A 162 -18.07 9.65 12.98
C LEU A 162 -17.74 10.01 14.43
N THR A 163 -17.14 11.18 14.68
CA THR A 163 -16.90 11.69 16.04
C THR A 163 -18.21 11.87 16.78
N GLY A 164 -19.23 12.46 16.16
CA GLY A 164 -20.55 12.62 16.79
C GLY A 164 -21.19 11.29 17.21
N TRP A 165 -21.10 10.26 16.36
CA TRP A 165 -21.58 8.91 16.71
C TRP A 165 -20.75 8.24 17.82
N TRP A 166 -19.45 8.55 17.91
CA TRP A 166 -18.57 8.00 18.93
C TRP A 166 -18.74 8.67 20.30
N THR A 167 -18.79 10.00 20.31
CA THR A 167 -18.85 10.81 21.53
C THR A 167 -20.22 10.85 22.16
N ALA A 168 -21.28 10.68 21.35
CA ALA A 168 -22.71 10.71 21.71
C ALA A 168 -22.94 10.78 23.24
N LYS A 169 -22.85 12.00 23.75
CA LYS A 169 -23.72 12.50 24.80
C LYS A 169 -25.06 12.72 24.10
N ASP A 170 -26.15 12.31 24.75
CA ASP A 170 -27.49 12.57 24.25
C ASP A 170 -27.69 14.09 24.16
N ASP A 171 -27.50 14.68 22.98
CA ASP A 171 -27.84 16.10 22.80
C ASP A 171 -29.26 16.21 22.23
N VAL A 172 -30.15 16.51 23.17
CA VAL A 172 -31.25 17.45 22.97
C VAL A 172 -30.81 18.56 22.02
N GLY A 173 -31.49 18.66 20.87
CA GLY A 173 -31.56 19.90 20.09
C GLY A 173 -30.66 19.99 18.86
N GLY A 174 -31.30 20.22 17.71
CA GLY A 174 -30.68 20.97 16.60
C GLY A 174 -30.31 20.17 15.36
N ALA A 175 -31.28 19.51 14.72
CA ALA A 175 -31.18 19.26 13.28
C ALA A 175 -31.32 20.61 12.56
N VAL A 176 -30.21 21.23 12.17
CA VAL A 176 -30.22 22.32 11.19
C VAL A 176 -30.38 21.66 9.82
N VAL A 177 -31.64 21.61 9.34
CA VAL A 177 -31.96 21.37 7.94
C VAL A 177 -31.76 22.69 7.20
N GLY A 178 -30.94 22.65 6.15
CA GLY A 178 -30.72 23.79 5.27
C GLY A 178 -32.02 24.21 4.57
N GLY A 179 -32.30 25.51 4.63
CA GLY A 179 -33.27 26.18 3.77
C GLY A 179 -32.73 27.56 3.43
N ALA A 180 -32.39 27.76 2.16
CA ALA A 180 -32.24 29.09 1.60
C ALA A 180 -33.59 29.81 1.66
N VAL A 181 -33.59 31.12 1.99
CA VAL A 181 -34.43 32.20 1.43
C VAL A 181 -34.17 33.51 2.22
N VAL A 182 -33.64 34.50 1.50
CA VAL A 182 -33.96 35.94 1.44
C VAL A 182 -34.04 36.79 2.73
N GLY A 183 -33.44 37.99 2.65
CA GLY A 183 -33.29 38.99 3.70
C GLY A 183 -34.58 39.61 4.24
N GLY A 184 -34.41 40.42 5.29
CA GLY A 184 -35.47 41.24 5.87
C GLY A 184 -35.18 41.58 7.33
N ALA A 185 -35.23 42.85 7.67
CA ALA A 185 -34.78 43.43 8.93
C ALA A 185 -35.89 43.55 10.00
N VAL A 186 -35.47 44.03 11.19
CA VAL A 186 -36.20 44.85 12.18
C VAL A 186 -36.79 44.17 13.45
N ALA A 187 -36.19 44.57 14.58
CA ALA A 187 -36.68 44.94 15.93
C ALA A 187 -37.70 44.09 16.73
N GLY A 188 -37.50 44.08 18.06
CA GLY A 188 -38.61 43.91 19.02
C GLY A 188 -38.22 43.36 20.39
N SER A 189 -38.29 44.22 21.41
CA SER A 189 -38.15 43.97 22.85
C SER A 189 -39.27 43.08 23.43
N GLY A 190 -39.04 42.44 24.59
CA GLY A 190 -40.13 42.07 25.51
C GLY A 190 -39.90 40.77 26.30
N ALA A 191 -39.67 40.91 27.61
CA ALA A 191 -39.62 39.83 28.59
C ALA A 191 -41.02 39.33 28.98
N VAL A 192 -41.22 38.01 29.20
CA VAL A 192 -42.12 37.45 30.24
C VAL A 192 -41.65 36.03 30.61
N GLY A 193 -41.53 35.76 31.90
CA GLY A 193 -41.28 34.41 32.44
C GLY A 193 -42.54 33.54 32.45
N GLY A 194 -42.35 32.25 32.18
CA GLY A 194 -43.38 31.22 32.32
C GLY A 194 -42.72 29.88 32.61
N ALA A 195 -42.80 29.43 33.85
CA ALA A 195 -42.48 28.06 34.23
C ALA A 195 -43.54 27.13 33.62
N VAL A 196 -43.13 26.27 32.69
CA VAL A 196 -43.99 25.19 32.18
C VAL A 196 -43.45 23.87 32.72
N VAL A 197 -44.27 23.29 33.59
CA VAL A 197 -44.17 21.94 34.16
C VAL A 197 -44.04 20.91 33.04
N GLY A 198 -43.21 19.89 33.29
CA GLY A 198 -42.77 18.91 32.31
C GLY A 198 -43.88 18.26 31.48
N ALA A 199 -43.69 18.33 30.16
CA ALA A 199 -44.17 17.31 29.25
C ALA A 199 -42.94 16.47 28.86
N GLN A 200 -42.88 15.24 29.35
CA GLN A 200 -41.99 14.22 28.82
C GLN A 200 -42.37 14.00 27.35
N LEU A 201 -41.74 14.75 26.45
CA LEU A 201 -41.84 14.54 25.01
C LEU A 201 -41.33 13.13 24.75
N GLY A 202 -42.26 12.25 24.40
CA GLY A 202 -41.99 10.88 24.02
C GLY A 202 -40.85 10.83 23.02
N ARG A 203 -39.88 9.95 23.33
CA ARG A 203 -38.70 9.68 22.51
C ARG A 203 -39.12 9.49 21.05
N PRO A 204 -38.50 10.18 20.07
CA PRO A 204 -38.79 9.92 18.67
C PRO A 204 -38.48 8.45 18.37
N VAL A 205 -39.51 7.72 17.96
CA VAL A 205 -39.43 6.32 17.55
C VAL A 205 -38.47 6.26 16.36
N GLY A 206 -37.24 5.82 16.61
CA GLY A 206 -36.18 5.77 15.60
C GLY A 206 -34.83 6.36 16.04
N ALA A 207 -34.73 7.01 17.21
CA ALA A 207 -33.43 7.42 17.75
C ALA A 207 -32.64 6.18 18.23
N PRO A 208 -31.55 5.80 17.55
CA PRO A 208 -30.77 4.60 17.85
C PRO A 208 -30.21 4.65 19.27
N ARG A 209 -30.14 3.51 19.98
CA ARG A 209 -29.58 3.47 21.34
C ARG A 209 -28.11 3.88 21.30
N ARG A 210 -27.60 4.40 22.41
CA ARG A 210 -26.20 4.87 22.55
C ARG A 210 -25.18 3.79 22.14
N ASP A 211 -25.49 2.54 22.44
CA ASP A 211 -24.71 1.36 22.04
C ASP A 211 -24.77 1.13 20.53
N ASP A 212 -25.90 1.40 19.88
CA ASP A 212 -26.07 1.29 18.42
C ASP A 212 -25.25 2.34 17.64
N ALA A 213 -24.98 3.51 18.22
CA ALA A 213 -24.20 4.57 17.58
C ALA A 213 -22.69 4.25 17.55
N ARG A 214 -22.12 3.84 18.68
CA ARG A 214 -20.71 3.41 18.75
C ARG A 214 -20.47 2.15 17.94
N VAL A 215 -21.38 1.17 18.01
CA VAL A 215 -21.31 -0.05 17.19
C VAL A 215 -21.35 0.28 15.69
N ARG A 216 -22.08 1.33 15.27
CA ARG A 216 -22.06 1.79 13.87
C ARG A 216 -20.69 2.32 13.44
N VAL A 217 -19.99 3.04 14.30
CA VAL A 217 -18.62 3.51 14.01
C VAL A 217 -17.66 2.33 13.92
N LEU A 218 -17.73 1.39 14.86
CA LEU A 218 -16.91 0.17 14.84
C LEU A 218 -17.15 -0.64 13.57
N ARG A 219 -18.43 -0.85 13.20
CA ARG A 219 -18.81 -1.51 11.94
C ARG A 219 -18.30 -0.79 10.71
N HIS A 220 -18.29 0.55 10.71
CA HIS A 220 -17.75 1.31 9.59
C HIS A 220 -16.26 1.02 9.38
N PHE A 221 -15.45 1.07 10.46
CA PHE A 221 -14.01 0.76 10.37
C PHE A 221 -13.72 -0.72 10.11
N GLY A 222 -14.48 -1.63 10.74
CA GLY A 222 -14.41 -3.07 10.47
C GLY A 222 -14.65 -3.37 8.99
N ARG A 223 -15.73 -2.82 8.41
CA ARG A 223 -16.02 -2.97 6.98
C ARG A 223 -14.92 -2.41 6.10
N ARG A 224 -14.31 -1.26 6.44
CA ARG A 224 -13.17 -0.70 5.69
C ARG A 224 -11.94 -1.62 5.72
N ALA A 225 -11.65 -2.23 6.87
CA ALA A 225 -10.56 -3.19 7.01
C ALA A 225 -10.81 -4.43 6.13
N THR A 226 -12.00 -5.01 6.20
CA THR A 226 -12.40 -6.15 5.37
C THR A 226 -12.37 -5.81 3.87
N LEU A 227 -12.87 -4.63 3.48
CA LEU A 227 -12.80 -4.16 2.10
C LEU A 227 -11.36 -4.03 1.60
N THR A 228 -10.44 -3.55 2.43
CA THR A 228 -9.03 -3.45 2.06
C THR A 228 -8.45 -4.83 1.73
N LEU A 229 -8.74 -5.84 2.55
CA LEU A 229 -8.31 -7.22 2.29
C LEU A 229 -8.95 -7.79 1.02
N ARG A 230 -10.26 -7.60 0.83
CA ARG A 230 -10.98 -8.05 -0.37
C ARG A 230 -10.45 -7.40 -1.65
N ILE A 231 -10.08 -6.12 -1.61
CA ILE A 231 -9.45 -5.44 -2.76
C ILE A 231 -8.07 -6.05 -3.03
N ALA A 232 -7.26 -6.28 -2.00
CA ALA A 232 -5.93 -6.88 -2.16
C ALA A 232 -6.00 -8.28 -2.79
N ASP A 233 -7.00 -9.07 -2.39
CA ASP A 233 -7.28 -10.40 -2.93
C ASP A 233 -7.78 -10.34 -4.38
N ALA A 234 -8.77 -9.48 -4.68
CA ALA A 234 -9.30 -9.29 -6.03
C ALA A 234 -8.26 -8.73 -7.02
N MET A 235 -7.28 -7.98 -6.55
CA MET A 235 -6.14 -7.52 -7.36
C MET A 235 -5.00 -8.54 -7.45
N GLU A 236 -5.11 -9.67 -6.72
CA GLU A 236 -4.07 -10.70 -6.60
C GLU A 236 -2.71 -10.12 -6.21
N THR A 237 -2.70 -9.06 -5.37
CA THR A 237 -1.49 -8.28 -5.11
C THR A 237 -0.36 -9.16 -4.57
N ILE A 238 -0.67 -10.09 -3.68
CA ILE A 238 0.33 -10.98 -3.07
C ILE A 238 0.82 -12.03 -4.07
N ALA A 239 -0.11 -12.73 -4.75
CA ALA A 239 0.21 -13.80 -5.68
C ALA A 239 1.06 -13.29 -6.85
N ARG A 240 0.62 -12.20 -7.49
CA ARG A 240 1.36 -11.56 -8.58
C ARG A 240 2.75 -11.11 -8.13
N THR A 241 2.85 -10.45 -6.98
CA THR A 241 4.15 -10.00 -6.47
C THR A 241 5.06 -11.18 -6.15
N SER A 242 4.52 -12.30 -5.67
CA SER A 242 5.27 -13.53 -5.42
C SER A 242 5.81 -14.15 -6.71
N GLU A 243 5.00 -14.23 -7.76
CA GLU A 243 5.44 -14.74 -9.06
C GLU A 243 6.50 -13.84 -9.70
N LEU A 244 6.31 -12.52 -9.65
CA LEU A 244 7.34 -11.58 -10.09
C LEU A 244 8.62 -11.77 -9.28
N ALA A 245 8.52 -11.94 -7.96
CA ALA A 245 9.68 -12.20 -7.13
C ALA A 245 10.43 -13.45 -7.59
N ARG A 246 9.74 -14.57 -7.80
CA ARG A 246 10.34 -15.82 -8.29
C ARG A 246 11.00 -15.67 -9.65
N VAL A 247 10.35 -14.99 -10.59
CA VAL A 247 10.88 -14.76 -11.95
C VAL A 247 12.16 -13.92 -11.92
N PHE A 248 12.20 -12.87 -11.10
CA PHE A 248 13.40 -12.05 -10.91
C PHE A 248 14.40 -12.67 -9.91
N GLY A 249 14.18 -13.90 -9.45
CA GLY A 249 14.96 -14.61 -8.42
C GLY A 249 15.10 -13.84 -7.08
N ILE A 250 14.11 -13.01 -6.81
CA ILE A 250 13.98 -12.20 -5.61
C ILE A 250 13.47 -13.10 -4.49
N ASP A 251 14.36 -13.48 -3.56
CA ASP A 251 14.06 -14.43 -2.49
C ASP A 251 12.97 -13.91 -1.53
N PHE A 252 12.00 -14.78 -1.24
CA PHE A 252 10.86 -14.43 -0.39
C PHE A 252 11.23 -14.25 1.10
N HIS A 253 12.40 -14.73 1.51
CA HIS A 253 12.97 -14.61 2.86
C HIS A 253 14.49 -14.84 2.77
N SER A 254 15.31 -13.88 3.20
CA SER A 254 16.56 -14.26 3.87
C SER A 254 16.93 -13.26 4.96
N ALA A 255 16.67 -13.68 6.20
CA ALA A 255 17.20 -13.07 7.41
C ALA A 255 18.71 -13.30 7.59
N HIS A 256 19.44 -13.76 6.57
CA HIS A 256 20.89 -13.82 6.58
C HIS A 256 21.44 -13.40 5.22
N HIS A 257 22.15 -12.27 5.20
CA HIS A 257 23.47 -12.06 4.56
C HIS A 257 23.96 -13.15 3.58
N SER A 258 23.18 -13.54 2.58
CA SER A 258 23.65 -14.28 1.42
C SER A 258 23.38 -13.39 0.22
N ALA A 259 24.49 -12.98 -0.39
CA ALA A 259 24.67 -11.75 -1.16
C ALA A 259 23.93 -11.68 -2.52
N LEU A 260 22.81 -12.38 -2.68
CA LEU A 260 22.04 -12.43 -3.94
C LEU A 260 20.52 -12.54 -3.76
N GLY A 261 20.01 -12.61 -2.52
CA GLY A 261 18.58 -12.65 -2.23
C GLY A 261 18.01 -11.25 -2.11
N ILE A 262 17.02 -10.94 -2.94
CA ILE A 262 16.34 -9.64 -2.94
C ILE A 262 15.06 -9.75 -2.12
N ASP A 263 14.69 -8.73 -1.35
CA ASP A 263 13.48 -8.74 -0.53
C ASP A 263 12.18 -8.61 -1.36
N PHE A 264 11.10 -9.29 -0.94
CA PHE A 264 9.73 -9.11 -1.48
C PHE A 264 9.30 -7.63 -1.52
N HIS A 265 9.65 -6.88 -0.49
CA HIS A 265 9.38 -5.43 -0.41
C HIS A 265 10.08 -4.65 -1.55
N SER A 266 11.23 -5.12 -2.02
CA SER A 266 11.94 -4.50 -3.14
C SER A 266 11.23 -4.68 -4.47
N VAL A 267 10.41 -5.73 -4.66
CA VAL A 267 9.58 -5.89 -5.87
C VAL A 267 8.58 -4.74 -6.00
N ILE A 268 7.98 -4.36 -4.87
CA ILE A 268 6.94 -3.33 -4.78
C ILE A 268 7.56 -1.93 -4.84
N THR A 269 8.72 -1.75 -4.23
CA THR A 269 9.29 -0.41 -3.99
C THR A 269 10.38 -0.02 -4.97
N ARG A 270 11.22 -0.96 -5.41
CA ARG A 270 12.34 -0.66 -6.33
C ARG A 270 11.88 -0.63 -7.79
N GLY A 271 12.57 0.20 -8.58
CA GLY A 271 12.29 0.41 -9.99
C GLY A 271 12.69 -0.78 -10.88
N SER A 272 12.42 -0.62 -12.17
CA SER A 272 12.70 -1.62 -13.22
C SER A 272 14.19 -1.96 -13.34
N GLN A 273 15.08 -0.97 -13.22
CA GLN A 273 16.54 -1.16 -13.31
C GLN A 273 17.03 -2.25 -12.35
N TYR A 274 16.59 -2.19 -11.10
CA TYR A 274 16.98 -3.13 -10.06
C TYR A 274 16.57 -4.58 -10.40
N ARG A 275 15.43 -4.76 -11.09
CA ARG A 275 14.98 -6.07 -11.58
C ARG A 275 15.89 -6.61 -12.68
N VAL A 276 16.28 -5.76 -13.63
CA VAL A 276 17.19 -6.13 -14.72
C VAL A 276 18.58 -6.46 -14.18
N GLU A 277 19.14 -5.63 -13.31
CA GLU A 277 20.45 -5.86 -12.68
C GLU A 277 20.49 -7.18 -11.92
N SER A 278 19.41 -7.52 -11.20
CA SER A 278 19.32 -8.78 -10.46
C SER A 278 19.42 -10.02 -11.35
N MET A 279 18.75 -9.99 -12.50
CA MET A 279 18.79 -11.08 -13.47
C MET A 279 20.16 -11.15 -14.14
N LEU A 280 20.68 -9.99 -14.56
CA LEU A 280 21.96 -9.90 -15.26
C LEU A 280 23.12 -10.39 -14.38
N LEU A 281 23.18 -9.98 -13.11
CA LEU A 281 24.20 -10.43 -12.17
C LEU A 281 24.21 -11.95 -11.99
N ARG A 282 23.03 -12.59 -11.91
CA ARG A 282 22.96 -14.05 -11.79
C ARG A 282 23.46 -14.75 -13.05
N LEU A 283 23.09 -14.24 -14.24
CA LEU A 283 23.58 -14.78 -15.51
C LEU A 283 25.09 -14.61 -15.64
N CYS A 284 25.62 -13.42 -15.35
CA CYS A 284 27.05 -13.15 -15.39
C CYS A 284 27.84 -14.06 -14.45
N ARG A 285 27.33 -14.30 -13.23
CA ARG A 285 27.95 -15.22 -12.27
C ARG A 285 28.02 -16.67 -12.78
N THR A 286 27.06 -17.12 -13.59
CA THR A 286 27.09 -18.48 -14.18
C THR A 286 28.08 -18.63 -15.34
N GLN A 287 28.52 -17.51 -15.92
CA GLN A 287 29.39 -17.46 -17.09
C GLN A 287 30.73 -16.76 -16.79
N ASP A 288 31.05 -16.58 -15.51
CA ASP A 288 32.27 -15.91 -15.03
C ASP A 288 32.50 -14.49 -15.60
N PHE A 289 31.42 -13.76 -15.88
CA PHE A 289 31.47 -12.36 -16.26
C PHE A 289 31.46 -11.43 -15.04
N VAL A 290 32.16 -10.30 -15.15
CA VAL A 290 32.15 -9.20 -14.19
C VAL A 290 31.44 -8.01 -14.81
N LEU A 291 30.46 -7.43 -14.10
CA LEU A 291 29.76 -6.24 -14.55
C LEU A 291 30.54 -4.97 -14.24
N ALA A 292 30.59 -4.06 -15.21
CA ALA A 292 31.11 -2.71 -15.01
C ALA A 292 30.15 -1.89 -14.15
N SER A 293 30.70 -1.11 -13.21
CA SER A 293 29.93 -0.20 -12.34
C SER A 293 30.42 1.24 -12.59
N PRO A 294 29.91 1.92 -13.64
CA PRO A 294 30.34 3.27 -13.97
C PRO A 294 29.82 4.30 -12.97
N ASP A 295 30.62 5.34 -12.75
CA ASP A 295 30.26 6.48 -11.91
C ASP A 295 29.28 7.43 -12.62
N LYS A 296 28.52 8.21 -11.84
CA LYS A 296 27.57 9.20 -12.38
C LYS A 296 28.19 10.19 -13.35
N LYS A 297 29.47 10.55 -13.15
CA LYS A 297 30.21 11.44 -14.06
C LYS A 297 30.45 10.78 -15.41
N GLN A 298 30.91 9.53 -15.40
CA GLN A 298 31.14 8.74 -16.61
C GLN A 298 29.84 8.54 -17.40
N VAL A 299 28.72 8.29 -16.69
CA VAL A 299 27.39 8.18 -17.32
C VAL A 299 26.92 9.51 -17.91
N ALA A 300 27.30 10.65 -17.33
CA ALA A 300 26.96 11.97 -17.87
C ALA A 300 27.83 12.36 -19.08
N GLU A 301 29.04 11.82 -19.17
CA GLU A 301 29.99 12.06 -20.27
C GLU A 301 29.76 11.15 -21.48
N GLN A 302 28.85 10.17 -21.39
CA GLN A 302 28.54 9.27 -22.52
C GLN A 302 27.87 10.02 -23.68
N ASP A 303 28.08 9.55 -24.89
CA ASP A 303 27.44 10.11 -26.07
C ASP A 303 25.90 10.02 -26.00
N SER A 304 25.23 11.07 -26.48
CA SER A 304 23.78 11.09 -26.55
C SER A 304 23.24 10.09 -27.58
N LEU A 305 22.06 9.54 -27.32
CA LEU A 305 21.36 8.66 -28.26
C LEU A 305 21.07 9.38 -29.58
N THR A 306 21.57 8.82 -30.69
CA THR A 306 21.40 9.36 -32.04
C THR A 306 20.25 8.72 -32.82
N CYS A 307 19.88 7.49 -32.48
CA CYS A 307 18.81 6.76 -33.16
C CYS A 307 17.43 7.11 -32.59
N LEU A 308 16.51 7.50 -33.47
CA LEU A 308 15.12 7.84 -33.12
C LEU A 308 14.14 6.82 -33.75
N PRO A 309 13.00 6.55 -33.10
CA PRO A 309 11.96 5.72 -33.69
C PRO A 309 11.34 6.43 -34.91
N LEU A 310 11.00 5.66 -35.95
CA LEU A 310 10.29 6.18 -37.12
C LEU A 310 8.80 6.33 -36.79
N ILE A 311 8.29 7.55 -36.90
CA ILE A 311 6.86 7.87 -36.82
C ILE A 311 6.45 8.40 -38.19
N MET A 312 5.59 7.67 -38.89
CA MET A 312 5.05 8.11 -40.18
C MET A 312 4.03 9.23 -39.97
N GLU A 313 3.99 10.20 -40.88
CA GLU A 313 2.99 11.26 -40.86
C GLU A 313 1.60 10.68 -41.21
N PRO A 314 0.59 10.87 -40.35
CA PRO A 314 -0.74 10.31 -40.61
C PRO A 314 -1.51 11.18 -41.61
N GLU A 315 -2.24 10.53 -42.51
CA GLU A 315 -3.25 11.20 -43.35
C GLU A 315 -4.52 11.48 -42.52
N GLY A 316 -4.70 12.75 -42.13
CA GLY A 316 -5.87 13.20 -41.37
C GLY A 316 -7.15 13.26 -42.21
N ARG A 317 -7.93 12.18 -42.20
CA ARG A 317 -9.25 12.09 -42.86
C ARG A 317 -10.18 11.11 -42.16
N LEU A 318 -11.47 11.16 -42.51
CA LEU A 318 -12.44 10.13 -42.13
C LEU A 318 -12.32 8.94 -43.09
N TYR A 319 -12.01 7.77 -42.54
CA TYR A 319 -11.92 6.52 -43.31
C TYR A 319 -13.27 5.80 -43.29
N THR A 320 -13.87 5.59 -44.45
CA THR A 320 -15.13 4.82 -44.61
C THR A 320 -14.87 3.36 -44.97
N SER A 321 -13.73 3.07 -45.60
CA SER A 321 -13.26 1.70 -45.89
C SER A 321 -12.58 1.07 -44.67
N PRO A 322 -12.59 -0.26 -44.53
CA PRO A 322 -11.91 -0.95 -43.43
C PRO A 322 -10.40 -0.68 -43.47
N VAL A 323 -9.83 -0.36 -42.31
CA VAL A 323 -8.38 -0.12 -42.12
C VAL A 323 -7.79 -1.31 -41.37
N VAL A 324 -6.85 -2.01 -42.01
CA VAL A 324 -6.12 -3.13 -41.40
C VAL A 324 -5.00 -2.58 -40.53
N VAL A 325 -4.96 -2.97 -39.26
CA VAL A 325 -3.91 -2.60 -38.31
C VAL A 325 -2.98 -3.80 -38.13
N LEU A 326 -1.71 -3.62 -38.48
CA LEU A 326 -0.66 -4.61 -38.31
C LEU A 326 0.32 -4.11 -37.23
N ASP A 327 0.70 -5.00 -36.32
CA ASP A 327 1.64 -4.70 -35.25
C ASP A 327 2.62 -5.87 -35.05
N PHE A 328 3.84 -5.57 -34.61
CA PHE A 328 4.86 -6.57 -34.30
C PHE A 328 4.71 -7.05 -32.86
N ARG A 329 4.74 -8.38 -32.66
CA ARG A 329 4.79 -8.95 -31.32
C ARG A 329 6.19 -8.78 -30.73
N SER A 330 6.34 -7.90 -29.73
CA SER A 330 7.59 -7.71 -28.97
C SER A 330 8.80 -7.30 -29.83
N LEU A 331 8.64 -6.22 -30.62
CA LEU A 331 9.63 -5.72 -31.58
C LEU A 331 11.08 -5.68 -31.04
N TYR A 332 11.35 -4.91 -29.97
CA TYR A 332 12.73 -4.74 -29.48
C TYR A 332 13.37 -6.02 -28.92
N PRO A 333 12.71 -6.81 -28.04
CA PRO A 333 13.24 -8.09 -27.62
C PRO A 333 13.57 -9.03 -28.77
N SER A 334 12.70 -9.12 -29.79
CA SER A 334 12.94 -9.96 -30.96
C SER A 334 14.15 -9.52 -31.77
N VAL A 335 14.34 -8.22 -31.97
CA VAL A 335 15.52 -7.66 -32.66
C VAL A 335 16.81 -7.98 -31.86
N ILE A 336 16.79 -7.77 -30.54
CA ILE A 336 17.95 -8.04 -29.67
C ILE A 336 18.39 -9.51 -29.80
N ILE A 337 17.44 -10.44 -29.79
CA ILE A 337 17.73 -11.89 -29.91
C ILE A 337 18.21 -12.23 -31.33
N ALA A 338 17.49 -11.78 -32.36
CA ALA A 338 17.78 -12.15 -33.75
C ALA A 338 19.14 -11.63 -34.23
N TYR A 339 19.55 -10.44 -33.77
CA TYR A 339 20.81 -9.80 -34.16
C TYR A 339 21.91 -9.89 -33.10
N ASN A 340 21.70 -10.69 -32.05
CA ASN A 340 22.68 -10.96 -31.00
C ASN A 340 23.25 -9.69 -30.32
N TYR A 341 22.36 -8.74 -29.99
CA TYR A 341 22.75 -7.51 -29.31
C TYR A 341 22.96 -7.77 -27.81
N CYS A 342 24.20 -7.64 -27.35
CA CYS A 342 24.54 -7.80 -25.94
C CYS A 342 25.77 -6.95 -25.59
N TYR A 343 25.97 -6.66 -24.30
CA TYR A 343 27.20 -6.04 -23.82
C TYR A 343 28.43 -6.91 -24.12
N SER A 344 28.29 -8.24 -24.08
CA SER A 344 29.39 -9.18 -24.36
C SER A 344 29.74 -9.33 -25.84
N THR A 345 28.89 -8.86 -26.75
CA THR A 345 29.09 -8.96 -28.21
C THR A 345 29.44 -7.61 -28.85
N CYS A 346 29.52 -6.54 -28.06
CA CYS A 346 29.86 -5.21 -28.53
C CYS A 346 31.38 -5.07 -28.77
N LEU A 347 31.79 -4.98 -30.03
CA LEU A 347 33.20 -4.84 -30.44
C LEU A 347 33.66 -3.38 -30.59
N GLY A 348 32.75 -2.41 -30.42
CA GLY A 348 33.01 -0.98 -30.59
C GLY A 348 32.82 -0.47 -32.04
N PRO A 349 33.19 0.79 -32.31
CA PRO A 349 32.98 1.43 -33.61
C PRO A 349 33.77 0.74 -34.74
N ILE A 350 33.13 0.54 -35.89
CA ILE A 350 33.71 -0.12 -37.07
C ILE A 350 35.00 0.56 -37.53
N ASP A 351 35.05 1.89 -37.50
CA ASP A 351 36.23 2.67 -37.89
C ASP A 351 37.44 2.42 -36.97
N GLY A 352 37.19 2.06 -35.71
CA GLY A 352 38.23 1.65 -34.77
C GLY A 352 38.73 0.24 -35.08
N ILE A 353 37.81 -0.69 -35.32
CA ILE A 353 38.13 -2.09 -35.64
C ILE A 353 38.95 -2.19 -36.93
N ARG A 354 38.55 -1.48 -37.98
CA ARG A 354 39.26 -1.47 -39.27
C ARG A 354 40.71 -1.01 -39.14
N ARG A 355 40.95 0.07 -38.38
CA ARG A 355 42.30 0.56 -38.08
C ARG A 355 43.17 -0.47 -37.34
N THR A 356 42.56 -1.28 -36.48
CA THR A 356 43.27 -2.30 -35.69
C THR A 356 43.64 -3.51 -36.55
N LEU A 357 42.75 -3.91 -37.46
CA LEU A 357 43.01 -4.98 -38.43
C LEU A 357 44.07 -4.57 -39.48
N ASP A 358 44.00 -3.35 -39.99
CA ASP A 358 44.97 -2.84 -40.96
C ASP A 358 46.37 -2.69 -40.33
N ALA A 359 46.45 -2.31 -39.05
CA ALA A 359 47.71 -2.26 -38.30
C ALA A 359 48.31 -3.66 -38.03
N GLY A 360 47.47 -4.69 -37.86
CA GLY A 360 47.91 -6.08 -37.66
C GLY A 360 48.47 -6.75 -38.92
N MET A 361 48.02 -6.36 -40.12
CA MET A 361 48.53 -6.90 -41.39
C MET A 361 49.81 -6.20 -41.88
N GLY A 362 50.13 -5.00 -41.39
CA GLY A 362 51.34 -4.26 -41.77
C GLY A 362 52.66 -4.76 -41.15
N GLY A 363 52.61 -5.75 -40.24
CA GLY A 363 53.78 -6.27 -39.51
C GLY A 363 54.39 -7.57 -40.04
N MET A 364 53.86 -8.17 -41.11
CA MET A 364 54.35 -9.45 -41.68
C MET A 364 55.06 -9.31 -43.04
N GLY A 365 55.58 -8.12 -43.35
CA GLY A 365 56.32 -7.87 -44.60
C GLY A 365 57.60 -7.10 -44.34
N GLY A 366 58.62 -7.79 -43.82
CA GLY A 366 59.94 -7.20 -43.61
C GLY A 366 60.89 -8.15 -42.91
N ASP A 367 61.37 -9.16 -43.64
CA ASP A 367 62.69 -9.78 -43.49
C ASP A 367 63.34 -9.84 -44.88
#